data_AF-A0A1H2ITX7-F1
#
_entry.id   AF-A0A1H2ITX7-F1
#
_cell.length_a   1.000
_cell.length_b   1.000
_cell.length_c   1.000
_cell.angle_alpha   90.00
_cell.angle_beta   90.00
_cell.angle_gamma   90.00
#
_symmetry.space_group_name_H-M   'P 1'
#
loop_
_entity.id
_entity.type
_entity.pdbx_description
1 polymer ?
#
loop_
_entity_poly.entity_id
_entity_poly.type
_entity_poly.pdbx_seq_one_letter_code
_entity_poly.pdbx_strand_id
1 'polypeptide(L)'
;MKHAGSRSAANLYCGAMVVSRGSGEHYPVRSMRLVVRRSDGSFRKLARIYWTSRDASLYIQPYAPTSRGRAYAGVSSTEVGQVDLTAQGSGAEAYLSLHASGATHASCRRPSWRTPDIAGPSLFSTQRSHVATVQCFDVQSLPLLGGEPKGPPDVDIVLVQRDEYPTVVVAVFVSADASRVAGDHITITMRRPGMEGPLHFGFRVRGANLPHDGAAGGAMVIGGWGVDADEASGDPLPFVYAGTGENATSSP
;
A
#
# COMPACT_ATOMS: atom_id res chain seq x y z
N MET A 1 -8.85 -0.17 -57.68
CA MET A 1 -9.85 0.00 -56.61
C MET A 1 -9.64 -1.10 -55.58
N LYS A 2 -9.04 -0.76 -54.43
CA LYS A 2 -8.82 -1.67 -53.30
C LYS A 2 -9.65 -1.14 -52.13
N HIS A 3 -10.65 -1.90 -51.70
CA HIS A 3 -11.37 -1.64 -50.46
C HIS A 3 -10.43 -1.93 -49.28
N ALA A 4 -9.97 -0.87 -48.61
CA ALA A 4 -9.33 -0.98 -47.32
C ALA A 4 -10.42 -1.25 -46.27
N GLY A 5 -10.52 -2.51 -45.85
CA GLY A 5 -11.32 -2.90 -44.70
C GLY A 5 -10.78 -2.22 -43.45
N SER A 6 -11.58 -1.30 -42.90
CA SER A 6 -11.42 -0.75 -41.55
C SER A 6 -11.48 -1.90 -40.56
N ARG A 7 -10.29 -2.41 -40.17
CA ARG A 7 -10.15 -3.24 -38.99
C ARG A 7 -10.09 -2.29 -37.80
N SER A 8 -11.23 -2.16 -37.12
CA SER A 8 -11.34 -1.63 -35.77
C SER A 8 -10.21 -2.19 -34.93
N ALA A 9 -9.26 -1.34 -34.55
CA ALA A 9 -8.23 -1.67 -33.57
C ALA A 9 -8.94 -1.89 -32.23
N ALA A 10 -9.25 -3.15 -31.92
CA ALA A 10 -9.53 -3.58 -30.57
C ALA A 10 -8.27 -3.28 -29.74
N ASN A 11 -8.27 -2.12 -29.09
CA ASN A 11 -7.29 -1.79 -28.07
C ASN A 11 -7.42 -2.85 -26.97
N LEU A 12 -6.49 -3.81 -26.96
CA LEU A 12 -6.24 -4.70 -25.84
C LEU A 12 -5.76 -3.84 -24.65
N TYR A 13 -6.71 -3.25 -23.92
CA TYR A 13 -6.49 -2.55 -22.66
C TYR A 13 -6.21 -3.58 -21.56
N CYS A 14 -4.97 -4.06 -21.49
CA CYS A 14 -4.48 -4.83 -20.35
C CYS A 14 -3.98 -3.87 -19.25
N GLY A 15 -4.76 -3.70 -18.18
CA GLY A 15 -4.25 -3.26 -16.87
C GLY A 15 -4.32 -1.77 -16.51
N ALA A 16 -5.29 -1.00 -17.04
CA ALA A 16 -5.48 0.38 -16.61
C ALA A 16 -6.16 0.45 -15.22
N MET A 17 -5.37 0.80 -14.20
CA MET A 17 -5.92 1.33 -12.95
C MET A 17 -6.23 2.80 -13.14
N VAL A 18 -7.38 3.25 -12.64
CA VAL A 18 -7.86 4.60 -12.86
C VAL A 18 -7.93 5.35 -11.53
N VAL A 19 -7.22 6.47 -11.44
CA VAL A 19 -7.30 7.38 -10.30
C VAL A 19 -8.35 8.45 -10.61
N SER A 20 -9.30 8.67 -9.71
CA SER A 20 -10.22 9.82 -9.77
C SER A 20 -9.77 10.87 -8.75
N ARG A 21 -9.56 12.11 -9.19
CA ARG A 21 -9.29 13.27 -8.33
C ARG A 21 -10.41 14.28 -8.44
N GLY A 22 -11.49 14.13 -7.66
CA GLY A 22 -12.52 15.16 -7.41
C GLY A 22 -13.25 15.79 -8.62
N SER A 23 -12.82 15.53 -9.85
CA SER A 23 -13.23 16.17 -11.11
C SER A 23 -13.85 15.17 -12.10
N GLY A 24 -13.94 13.89 -11.72
CA GLY A 24 -14.48 12.83 -12.57
C GLY A 24 -13.54 12.37 -13.70
N GLU A 25 -12.36 12.98 -13.85
CA GLU A 25 -11.39 12.55 -14.85
C GLU A 25 -10.69 11.25 -14.46
N HIS A 26 -10.50 10.39 -15.45
CA HIS A 26 -10.05 9.01 -15.30
C HIS A 26 -8.79 8.79 -16.17
N TYR A 27 -7.64 8.58 -15.52
CA TYR A 27 -6.36 8.36 -16.21
C TYR A 27 -5.76 6.99 -15.89
N PRO A 28 -5.15 6.29 -16.86
CA PRO A 28 -4.43 5.06 -16.61
C PRO A 28 -3.17 5.35 -15.78
N VAL A 29 -3.00 4.62 -14.69
CA VAL A 29 -1.84 4.68 -13.81
C VAL A 29 -1.12 3.32 -13.87
N ARG A 30 0.20 3.33 -13.71
CA ARG A 30 1.04 2.12 -13.55
C ARG A 30 1.50 1.93 -12.12
N SER A 31 1.82 3.02 -11.45
CA SER A 31 2.11 3.04 -10.03
C SER A 31 1.79 4.38 -9.41
N MET A 32 1.59 4.37 -8.10
CA MET A 32 1.35 5.54 -7.28
C MET A 32 2.41 5.60 -6.18
N ARG A 33 2.95 6.78 -5.92
CA ARG A 33 3.81 7.02 -4.77
C ARG A 33 3.06 7.89 -3.78
N LEU A 34 3.06 7.49 -2.52
CA LEU A 34 2.66 8.35 -1.42
C LEU A 34 3.88 9.18 -0.99
N VAL A 35 3.74 10.49 -1.06
CA VAL A 35 4.80 11.46 -0.76
C VAL A 35 4.30 12.39 0.32
N VAL A 36 5.06 12.56 1.39
CA VAL A 36 4.74 13.52 2.46
C VAL A 36 5.41 14.85 2.15
N ARG A 37 4.64 15.94 2.13
CA ARG A 37 5.14 17.31 2.06
C ARG A 37 5.30 17.86 3.48
N ARG A 38 6.50 18.36 3.77
CA ARG A 38 6.88 19.03 5.01
C ARG A 38 6.65 20.54 4.92
N SER A 39 6.63 21.22 6.07
CA SER A 39 6.55 22.69 6.18
C SER A 39 7.72 23.42 5.54
N ASP A 40 8.92 22.83 5.57
CA ASP A 40 10.12 23.33 4.89
C ASP A 40 10.05 23.22 3.35
N GLY A 41 8.93 22.71 2.82
CA GLY A 41 8.71 22.51 1.38
C GLY A 41 9.29 21.21 0.83
N SER A 42 10.02 20.42 1.63
CA SER A 42 10.60 19.15 1.19
C SER A 42 9.56 18.05 1.01
N PHE A 43 9.87 17.12 0.11
CA PHE A 43 9.05 15.96 -0.20
C PHE A 43 9.78 14.67 0.18
N ARG A 44 9.12 13.83 0.99
CA ARG A 44 9.66 12.55 1.47
C ARG A 44 8.79 11.38 1.03
N LYS A 45 9.41 10.29 0.61
CA LYS A 45 8.71 9.13 0.04
C LYS A 45 8.25 8.21 1.17
N LEU A 46 6.95 7.95 1.27
CA LEU A 46 6.36 7.10 2.30
C LEU A 46 6.23 5.65 1.82
N ALA A 47 5.46 5.44 0.75
CA ALA A 47 5.27 4.13 0.17
C ALA A 47 5.02 4.22 -1.34
N ARG A 48 5.24 3.12 -2.04
CA ARG A 48 4.84 2.92 -3.42
C ARG A 48 3.71 1.90 -3.47
N ILE A 49 2.64 2.25 -4.14
CA ILE A 49 1.52 1.37 -4.46
C ILE A 49 1.59 1.04 -5.93
N TYR A 50 1.62 -0.23 -6.27
CA TYR A 50 1.74 -0.68 -7.65
C TYR A 50 0.98 -1.99 -7.86
N TRP A 51 0.85 -2.37 -9.11
CA TRP A 51 0.15 -3.55 -9.57
C TRP A 51 0.98 -4.16 -10.69
N THR A 52 0.85 -5.47 -10.88
CA THR A 52 1.52 -6.14 -11.99
C THR A 52 0.52 -6.48 -13.07
N SER A 53 0.99 -6.71 -14.30
CA SER A 53 0.14 -7.25 -15.37
C SER A 53 -0.11 -8.76 -15.24
N ARG A 54 0.40 -9.43 -14.20
CA ARG A 54 0.31 -10.89 -14.05
C ARG A 54 -0.88 -11.32 -13.20
N ASP A 55 -1.16 -10.57 -12.15
CA ASP A 55 -2.21 -10.88 -11.18
C ASP A 55 -3.11 -9.68 -10.90
N ALA A 56 -4.31 -9.95 -10.38
CA ALA A 56 -5.25 -8.93 -9.93
C ALA A 56 -4.91 -8.57 -8.47
N SER A 57 -3.75 -7.94 -8.28
CA SER A 57 -3.18 -7.75 -6.95
C SER A 57 -2.65 -6.34 -6.74
N LEU A 58 -2.85 -5.83 -5.53
CA LEU A 58 -2.33 -4.55 -5.08
C LEU A 58 -1.08 -4.80 -4.23
N TYR A 59 0.01 -4.13 -4.60
CA TYR A 59 1.29 -4.22 -3.92
C TYR A 59 1.59 -2.91 -3.22
N ILE A 60 2.00 -2.98 -1.95
CA ILE A 60 2.39 -1.83 -1.15
C ILE A 60 3.82 -2.03 -0.67
N GLN A 61 4.71 -1.15 -1.11
CA GLN A 61 6.12 -1.16 -0.77
C GLN A 61 6.47 0.07 0.07
N PRO A 62 6.79 -0.06 1.37
CA PRO A 62 7.33 1.05 2.15
C PRO A 62 8.71 1.48 1.61
N TYR A 63 9.01 2.77 1.70
CA TYR A 63 10.34 3.28 1.38
C TYR A 63 11.26 3.19 2.58
N ALA A 64 12.46 2.67 2.35
CA ALA A 64 13.50 2.56 3.37
C ALA A 64 14.26 3.89 3.58
N PRO A 65 14.77 4.16 4.80
CA PRO A 65 15.71 5.26 5.04
C PRO A 65 16.94 5.22 4.12
N THR A 66 17.46 6.39 3.72
CA THR A 66 18.50 6.52 2.68
C THR A 66 19.87 5.92 3.02
N SER A 67 20.23 5.81 4.30
CA SER A 67 21.61 5.51 4.70
C SER A 67 21.82 4.07 5.18
N ARG A 68 20.83 3.42 5.80
CA ARG A 68 20.97 2.09 6.44
C ARG A 68 19.67 1.29 6.58
N GLY A 69 18.67 1.58 5.75
CA GLY A 69 17.37 0.93 5.87
C GLY A 69 17.42 -0.57 5.57
N ARG A 70 17.05 -1.42 6.53
CA ARG A 70 16.74 -2.84 6.29
C ARG A 70 15.27 -2.99 5.97
N ALA A 71 14.94 -3.94 5.11
CA ALA A 71 13.58 -4.34 4.84
C ALA A 71 13.25 -5.63 5.59
N TYR A 72 12.06 -5.67 6.19
CA TYR A 72 11.55 -6.76 6.98
C TYR A 72 10.20 -7.21 6.45
N ALA A 73 9.94 -8.50 6.45
CA ALA A 73 8.63 -9.07 6.18
C ALA A 73 8.36 -10.19 7.17
N GLY A 74 7.10 -10.33 7.59
CA GLY A 74 6.71 -11.35 8.55
C GLY A 74 5.20 -11.52 8.70
N VAL A 75 4.84 -12.50 9.54
CA VAL A 75 3.47 -12.80 9.97
C VAL A 75 3.42 -12.58 11.48
N SER A 76 2.33 -12.02 11.98
CA SER A 76 2.05 -11.88 13.40
C SER A 76 0.54 -12.04 13.64
N SER A 77 0.13 -12.25 14.89
CA SER A 77 -1.27 -12.30 15.29
C SER A 77 -1.53 -11.18 16.29
N THR A 78 -2.75 -10.65 16.29
CA THR A 78 -3.18 -9.63 17.26
C THR A 78 -3.39 -10.24 18.64
N GLU A 79 -2.33 -10.70 19.31
CA GLU A 79 -2.33 -10.73 20.78
C GLU A 79 -1.84 -9.36 21.27
N VAL A 80 -2.65 -8.70 22.10
CA VAL A 80 -2.52 -7.29 22.47
C VAL A 80 -1.12 -7.02 23.05
N GLY A 81 -0.32 -6.22 22.34
CA GLY A 81 0.77 -5.45 22.96
C GLY A 81 2.15 -5.56 22.32
N GLN A 82 2.45 -6.57 21.50
CA GLN A 82 3.73 -6.66 20.81
C GLN A 82 3.59 -7.34 19.45
N VAL A 83 4.04 -6.67 18.39
CA VAL A 83 4.26 -7.34 17.10
C VAL A 83 5.46 -8.26 17.31
N ASP A 84 5.20 -9.55 17.43
CA ASP A 84 6.29 -10.53 17.44
C ASP A 84 6.96 -10.53 16.06
N LEU A 85 8.15 -9.96 15.99
CA LEU A 85 8.95 -9.91 14.79
C LEU A 85 9.79 -11.19 14.59
N THR A 86 9.55 -12.29 15.32
CA THR A 86 10.34 -13.53 15.21
C THR A 86 10.24 -14.20 13.84
N ALA A 87 9.14 -14.01 13.10
CA ALA A 87 9.00 -14.47 11.71
C ALA A 87 9.65 -13.49 10.71
N GLN A 88 10.96 -13.22 10.85
CA GLN A 88 11.65 -12.21 10.05
C GLN A 88 12.39 -12.80 8.84
N GLY A 89 11.93 -12.42 7.64
CA GLY A 89 12.80 -12.33 6.47
C GLY A 89 13.45 -10.95 6.40
N SER A 90 14.77 -10.88 6.16
CA SER A 90 15.46 -9.61 5.91
C SER A 90 16.01 -9.56 4.49
N GLY A 91 16.00 -8.38 3.89
CA GLY A 91 16.55 -8.14 2.56
C GLY A 91 16.49 -6.67 2.16
N ALA A 92 16.51 -6.42 0.86
CA ALA A 92 16.16 -5.15 0.26
C ALA A 92 14.67 -5.14 -0.12
N GLU A 93 14.04 -3.96 -0.17
CA GLU A 93 12.70 -3.79 -0.76
C GLU A 93 11.62 -4.76 -0.23
N ALA A 94 11.09 -4.50 0.96
CA ALA A 94 9.92 -5.23 1.46
C ALA A 94 8.65 -4.77 0.74
N TYR A 95 7.68 -5.66 0.56
CA TYR A 95 6.35 -5.29 0.11
C TYR A 95 5.29 -6.24 0.67
N LEU A 96 4.08 -5.72 0.80
CA LEU A 96 2.86 -6.46 1.09
C LEU A 96 2.08 -6.63 -0.22
N SER A 97 1.54 -7.83 -0.45
CA SER A 97 0.68 -8.14 -1.60
C SER A 97 -0.74 -8.49 -1.13
N LEU A 98 -1.74 -7.85 -1.72
CA LEU A 98 -3.17 -8.13 -1.54
C LEU A 98 -3.74 -8.65 -2.86
N HIS A 99 -4.09 -9.94 -2.92
CA HIS A 99 -4.65 -10.56 -4.13
C HIS A 99 -6.18 -10.43 -4.14
N ALA A 100 -6.78 -10.30 -5.33
CA ALA A 100 -8.25 -10.23 -5.47
C ALA A 100 -8.98 -11.41 -4.82
N SER A 101 -8.34 -12.59 -4.77
CA SER A 101 -8.86 -13.78 -4.08
C SER A 101 -8.96 -13.65 -2.56
N GLY A 102 -8.36 -12.61 -1.97
CA GLY A 102 -8.23 -12.45 -0.51
C GLY A 102 -6.93 -13.01 0.06
N ALA A 103 -6.15 -13.75 -0.74
CA ALA A 103 -4.82 -14.20 -0.30
C ALA A 103 -3.91 -12.99 -0.09
N THR A 104 -3.08 -13.03 0.96
CA THR A 104 -2.14 -11.96 1.28
C THR A 104 -0.80 -12.52 1.74
N HIS A 105 0.29 -11.82 1.43
CA HIS A 105 1.62 -12.17 1.90
C HIS A 105 2.53 -10.94 1.94
N ALA A 106 3.62 -11.04 2.70
CA ALA A 106 4.72 -10.09 2.66
C ALA A 106 5.98 -10.74 2.08
N SER A 107 6.87 -9.93 1.50
CA SER A 107 8.10 -10.42 0.90
C SER A 107 9.21 -9.39 0.99
N CYS A 108 10.46 -9.86 1.04
CA CYS A 108 11.68 -9.08 0.87
C CYS A 108 12.41 -9.56 -0.39
N ARG A 109 13.01 -8.63 -1.13
CA ARG A 109 13.85 -8.95 -2.29
C ARG A 109 15.31 -9.02 -1.86
N ARG A 110 16.05 -9.99 -2.38
CA ARG A 110 17.53 -10.09 -2.24
C ARG A 110 18.03 -10.06 -0.77
N PRO A 111 18.15 -11.22 -0.11
CA PRO A 111 17.72 -12.54 -0.58
C PRO A 111 16.19 -12.59 -0.74
N SER A 112 15.71 -13.41 -1.69
CA SER A 112 14.27 -13.58 -1.87
C SER A 112 13.71 -14.30 -0.67
N TRP A 113 12.85 -13.63 0.10
CA TRP A 113 12.13 -14.22 1.21
C TRP A 113 10.66 -13.81 1.14
N ARG A 114 9.76 -14.73 1.49
CA ARG A 114 8.32 -14.53 1.41
C ARG A 114 7.61 -15.29 2.53
N THR A 115 6.63 -14.66 3.16
CA THR A 115 5.73 -15.32 4.11
C THR A 115 4.87 -16.38 3.40
N PRO A 116 4.34 -17.39 4.11
CA PRO A 116 3.18 -18.13 3.64
C PRO A 116 2.02 -17.18 3.28
N ASP A 117 1.12 -17.61 2.41
CA ASP A 117 -0.11 -16.86 2.16
C ASP A 117 -1.03 -16.97 3.38
N ILE A 118 -1.52 -15.83 3.86
CA ILE A 118 -2.68 -15.77 4.74
C ILE A 118 -3.90 -15.72 3.83
N ALA A 119 -4.73 -16.75 3.91
CA ALA A 119 -5.99 -16.80 3.17
C ALA A 119 -7.05 -15.97 3.91
N GLY A 120 -7.54 -14.93 3.26
CA GLY A 120 -8.73 -14.19 3.67
C GLY A 120 -9.87 -14.33 2.65
N PRO A 121 -11.05 -13.76 2.93
CA PRO A 121 -12.14 -13.71 1.96
C PRO A 121 -11.79 -12.83 0.75
N SER A 122 -12.45 -13.11 -0.38
CA SER A 122 -12.30 -12.36 -1.63
C SER A 122 -12.45 -10.85 -1.43
N LEU A 123 -11.62 -10.06 -2.12
CA LEU A 123 -11.70 -8.58 -2.07
C LEU A 123 -12.95 -8.03 -2.76
N PHE A 124 -13.73 -8.87 -3.44
CA PHE A 124 -14.98 -8.50 -4.12
C PHE A 124 -16.19 -8.34 -3.16
N SER A 125 -15.95 -8.16 -1.85
CA SER A 125 -17.01 -7.74 -0.93
C SER A 125 -17.58 -6.38 -1.33
N THR A 126 -18.91 -6.25 -1.26
CA THR A 126 -19.60 -4.95 -1.48
C THR A 126 -19.52 -4.05 -0.25
N GLN A 127 -19.05 -4.57 0.88
CA GLN A 127 -18.80 -3.75 2.06
C GLN A 127 -17.50 -2.95 1.91
N ARG A 128 -17.36 -1.94 2.77
CA ARG A 128 -16.15 -1.13 2.88
C ARG A 128 -15.25 -1.73 3.95
N SER A 129 -14.19 -2.41 3.56
CA SER A 129 -13.35 -3.16 4.51
C SER A 129 -11.94 -2.59 4.54
N HIS A 130 -11.39 -2.38 5.73
CA HIS A 130 -9.99 -2.00 5.93
C HIS A 130 -9.13 -3.22 5.58
N VAL A 131 -8.09 -3.08 4.77
CA VAL A 131 -7.26 -4.23 4.31
C VAL A 131 -5.77 -4.05 4.52
N ALA A 132 -5.31 -2.81 4.68
CA ALA A 132 -3.93 -2.52 5.04
C ALA A 132 -3.81 -1.12 5.64
N THR A 133 -2.76 -0.89 6.42
CA THR A 133 -2.33 0.42 6.89
C THR A 133 -0.86 0.63 6.56
N VAL A 134 -0.54 1.78 5.97
CA VAL A 134 0.83 2.29 5.86
C VAL A 134 1.07 3.28 6.99
N GLN A 135 2.15 3.12 7.73
CA GLN A 135 2.47 3.93 8.89
C GLN A 135 3.94 4.33 8.88
N CYS A 136 4.21 5.57 9.25
CA CYS A 136 5.55 6.08 9.50
C CYS A 136 5.54 6.84 10.83
N PHE A 137 6.39 6.43 11.77
CA PHE A 137 6.45 7.00 13.12
C PHE A 137 7.18 8.34 13.17
N ASP A 138 8.22 8.50 12.34
CA ASP A 138 8.95 9.74 12.15
C ASP A 138 9.15 10.03 10.66
N VAL A 139 8.42 11.03 10.14
CA VAL A 139 8.56 11.42 8.73
C VAL A 139 9.97 11.88 8.37
N GLN A 140 10.77 12.41 9.31
CA GLN A 140 12.12 12.89 9.00
C GLN A 140 13.07 11.75 8.58
N SER A 141 12.80 10.53 9.05
CA SER A 141 13.55 9.33 8.66
C SER A 141 13.28 8.86 7.22
N LEU A 142 12.21 9.34 6.57
CA LEU A 142 11.84 8.93 5.22
C LEU A 142 12.77 9.54 4.15
N PRO A 143 13.08 8.80 3.08
CA PRO A 143 13.98 9.27 2.04
C PRO A 143 13.39 10.43 1.23
N LEU A 144 14.22 11.40 0.87
CA LEU A 144 13.84 12.51 -0.01
C LEU A 144 13.41 12.02 -1.41
N LEU A 145 12.47 12.75 -2.02
CA LEU A 145 12.00 12.49 -3.39
C LEU A 145 13.07 12.81 -4.45
N GLY A 146 13.85 13.88 -4.22
CA GLY A 146 14.92 14.32 -5.12
C GLY A 146 14.45 15.14 -6.35
N GLY A 147 13.21 15.62 -6.36
CA GLY A 147 12.62 16.42 -7.44
C GLY A 147 11.14 16.72 -7.20
N GLU A 148 10.49 17.31 -8.21
CA GLU A 148 9.06 17.64 -8.16
C GLU A 148 8.16 16.41 -8.27
N PRO A 149 6.95 16.43 -7.66
CA PRO A 149 5.95 15.38 -7.81
C PRO A 149 5.54 15.15 -9.26
N LYS A 150 5.38 13.88 -9.63
CA LYS A 150 5.02 13.43 -10.98
C LYS A 150 3.51 13.24 -11.16
N GLY A 151 3.04 13.45 -12.40
CA GLY A 151 1.69 13.10 -12.85
C GLY A 151 1.62 11.72 -13.51
N PRO A 152 0.46 11.35 -14.10
CA PRO A 152 0.29 10.06 -14.78
C PRO A 152 1.36 9.81 -15.85
N PRO A 153 1.80 8.55 -16.06
CA PRO A 153 1.25 7.30 -15.51
C PRO A 153 1.86 6.85 -14.16
N ASP A 154 2.89 7.53 -13.65
CA ASP A 154 3.53 7.26 -12.36
C ASP A 154 3.26 8.44 -11.42
N VAL A 155 2.16 8.35 -10.69
CA VAL A 155 1.58 9.50 -9.98
C VAL A 155 2.18 9.62 -8.58
N ASP A 156 2.66 10.81 -8.22
CA ASP A 156 2.96 11.15 -6.84
C ASP A 156 1.72 11.80 -6.19
N ILE A 157 1.22 11.18 -5.13
CA ILE A 157 0.17 11.77 -4.28
C ILE A 157 0.83 12.44 -3.09
N VAL A 158 0.67 13.74 -3.03
CA VAL A 158 1.24 14.59 -1.99
C VAL A 158 0.30 14.63 -0.79
N LEU A 159 0.77 14.10 0.33
CA LEU A 159 0.16 14.14 1.65
C LEU A 159 0.73 15.35 2.39
N VAL A 160 -0.11 16.35 2.65
CA VAL A 160 0.33 17.54 3.40
C VAL A 160 0.34 17.19 4.88
N GLN A 161 1.54 17.09 5.47
CA GLN A 161 1.71 16.88 6.90
C GLN A 161 1.63 18.22 7.64
N ARG A 162 0.91 18.25 8.76
CA ARG A 162 0.98 19.35 9.72
C ARG A 162 2.13 19.10 10.68
N ASP A 163 2.88 20.15 11.02
CA ASP A 163 4.08 20.04 11.87
C ASP A 163 3.79 19.47 13.26
N GLU A 164 2.56 19.59 13.73
CA GLU A 164 2.08 19.08 15.01
C GLU A 164 2.03 17.55 15.12
N TYR A 165 2.14 16.82 14.00
CA TYR A 165 2.10 15.36 13.96
C TYR A 165 3.41 14.80 13.42
N PRO A 166 4.24 14.09 14.20
CA PRO A 166 5.44 13.44 13.69
C PRO A 166 5.12 12.21 12.83
N THR A 167 3.95 11.59 13.07
CA THR A 167 3.51 10.35 12.44
C THR A 167 2.53 10.61 11.29
N VAL A 168 2.65 9.79 10.24
CA VAL A 168 1.65 9.71 9.17
C VAL A 168 1.10 8.29 9.09
N VAL A 169 -0.24 8.18 9.07
CA VAL A 169 -0.97 6.92 8.92
C VAL A 169 -1.86 7.02 7.67
N VAL A 170 -1.79 6.02 6.81
CA VAL A 170 -2.63 5.87 5.63
C VAL A 170 -3.34 4.53 5.68
N ALA A 171 -4.63 4.56 6.00
CA ALA A 171 -5.49 3.37 5.98
C ALA A 171 -6.00 3.12 4.56
N VAL A 172 -5.92 1.87 4.12
CA VAL A 172 -6.33 1.38 2.80
C VAL A 172 -7.59 0.55 2.96
N PHE A 173 -8.62 0.96 2.24
CA PHE A 173 -9.92 0.31 2.22
C PHE A 173 -10.20 -0.24 0.83
N VAL A 174 -11.01 -1.29 0.76
CA VAL A 174 -11.48 -1.87 -0.51
C VAL A 174 -12.98 -2.06 -0.49
N SER A 175 -13.60 -1.96 -1.67
CA SER A 175 -14.97 -2.39 -1.93
C SER A 175 -15.18 -2.67 -3.42
N ALA A 176 -16.06 -3.61 -3.74
CA ALA A 176 -16.61 -3.78 -5.09
C ALA A 176 -17.65 -2.71 -5.45
N ASP A 177 -18.17 -1.97 -4.47
CA ASP A 177 -19.09 -0.85 -4.66
C ASP A 177 -18.35 0.49 -4.57
N ALA A 178 -18.22 1.19 -5.70
CA ALA A 178 -17.54 2.47 -5.79
C ALA A 178 -18.06 3.52 -4.80
N SER A 179 -19.37 3.50 -4.49
CA SER A 179 -19.99 4.48 -3.60
C SER A 179 -19.47 4.37 -2.17
N ARG A 180 -19.01 3.18 -1.76
CA ARG A 180 -18.52 2.90 -0.42
C ARG A 180 -17.16 3.52 -0.12
N VAL A 181 -16.34 3.76 -1.14
CA VAL A 181 -15.01 4.39 -1.00
C VAL A 181 -14.94 5.79 -1.61
N ALA A 182 -16.05 6.30 -2.16
CA ALA A 182 -16.10 7.62 -2.79
C ALA A 182 -15.82 8.78 -1.84
N GLY A 183 -16.04 8.60 -0.53
CA GLY A 183 -15.73 9.59 0.52
C GLY A 183 -14.29 9.55 1.03
N ASP A 184 -13.44 8.68 0.49
CA ASP A 184 -12.03 8.58 0.90
C ASP A 184 -11.17 9.65 0.18
N HIS A 185 -10.01 10.00 0.75
CA HIS A 185 -9.21 11.12 0.25
C HIS A 185 -8.64 10.87 -1.15
N ILE A 186 -8.36 9.59 -1.44
CA ILE A 186 -7.85 9.12 -2.73
C ILE A 186 -8.64 7.87 -3.06
N THR A 187 -9.10 7.75 -4.30
CA THR A 187 -9.76 6.53 -4.80
C THR A 187 -9.07 6.04 -6.06
N ILE A 188 -8.77 4.75 -6.09
CA ILE A 188 -8.19 4.05 -7.24
C ILE A 188 -9.10 2.91 -7.62
N THR A 189 -9.38 2.75 -8.91
CA THR A 189 -10.16 1.64 -9.43
C THR A 189 -9.27 0.68 -10.20
N MET A 190 -9.26 -0.59 -9.81
CA MET A 190 -8.63 -1.69 -10.52
C MET A 190 -9.63 -2.34 -11.47
N ARG A 191 -9.29 -2.41 -12.75
CA ARG A 191 -10.06 -3.12 -13.78
C ARG A 191 -9.13 -3.98 -14.63
N ARG A 192 -9.54 -5.21 -14.89
CA ARG A 192 -8.83 -6.15 -15.76
C ARG A 192 -9.79 -7.14 -16.41
N PRO A 193 -9.52 -7.59 -17.65
CA PRO A 193 -10.17 -8.79 -18.20
C PRO A 193 -10.08 -10.00 -17.25
N GLY A 194 -11.19 -10.68 -17.02
CA GLY A 194 -11.26 -11.88 -16.18
C GLY A 194 -11.43 -11.63 -14.68
N MET A 195 -11.46 -10.37 -14.22
CA MET A 195 -11.98 -10.04 -12.89
C MET A 195 -13.51 -10.11 -12.88
N GLU A 196 -14.11 -10.48 -11.74
CA GLU A 196 -15.57 -10.48 -11.54
C GLU A 196 -16.19 -9.09 -11.73
N GLY A 197 -15.44 -8.05 -11.39
CA GLY A 197 -15.82 -6.66 -11.54
C GLY A 197 -14.65 -5.71 -11.26
N PRO A 198 -14.91 -4.39 -11.19
CA PRO A 198 -13.93 -3.45 -10.67
C PRO A 198 -13.72 -3.63 -9.16
N LEU A 199 -12.49 -3.44 -8.69
CA LEU A 199 -12.20 -3.23 -7.27
C LEU A 199 -11.87 -1.76 -7.04
N HIS A 200 -12.45 -1.16 -6.00
CA HIS A 200 -12.25 0.23 -5.66
C HIS A 200 -11.48 0.33 -4.34
N PHE A 201 -10.31 0.96 -4.40
CA PHE A 201 -9.44 1.17 -3.25
C PHE A 201 -9.54 2.62 -2.78
N GLY A 202 -9.92 2.81 -1.53
CA GLY A 202 -9.97 4.11 -0.86
C GLY A 202 -8.81 4.28 0.10
N PHE A 203 -8.22 5.47 0.15
CA PHE A 203 -7.13 5.79 1.08
C PHE A 203 -7.55 6.92 2.01
N ARG A 204 -7.45 6.70 3.32
CA ARG A 204 -7.65 7.74 4.34
C ARG A 204 -6.34 8.07 5.01
N VAL A 205 -6.07 9.37 5.09
CA VAL A 205 -4.84 9.90 5.63
C VAL A 205 -5.14 10.55 6.98
N ARG A 206 -4.31 10.25 7.98
CA ARG A 206 -4.41 10.84 9.31
C ARG A 206 -3.00 11.15 9.82
N GLY A 207 -2.78 12.39 10.27
CA GLY A 207 -1.67 12.72 11.15
C GLY A 207 -1.99 12.26 12.57
N ALA A 208 -1.01 11.71 13.28
CA ALA A 208 -1.21 11.22 14.65
C ALA A 208 0.01 11.49 15.53
N ASN A 209 -0.20 11.48 16.85
CA ASN A 209 0.84 11.45 17.86
C ASN A 209 0.86 10.04 18.46
N LEU A 210 1.39 9.08 17.71
CA LEU A 210 1.48 7.70 18.20
C LEU A 210 2.74 7.56 19.05
N PRO A 211 2.70 6.77 20.14
CA PRO A 211 3.90 6.43 20.89
C PRO A 211 4.94 5.84 19.93
N HIS A 212 6.16 6.38 19.99
CA HIS A 212 7.31 5.85 19.28
C HIS A 212 8.13 5.04 20.28
N ASP A 213 8.33 3.75 20.01
CA ASP A 213 9.20 2.86 20.77
C ASP A 213 10.70 3.10 20.50
N GLY A 214 11.04 4.19 19.80
CA GLY A 214 12.41 4.68 19.66
C GLY A 214 13.29 3.90 18.68
N ALA A 215 12.78 2.86 18.01
CA ALA A 215 13.64 1.88 17.33
C ALA A 215 13.49 1.74 15.80
N ALA A 216 12.62 2.50 15.11
CA ALA A 216 12.49 2.31 13.65
C ALA A 216 12.19 3.60 12.89
N GLY A 217 13.23 4.23 12.36
CA GLY A 217 13.08 5.12 11.20
C GLY A 217 12.58 4.35 9.97
N GLY A 218 11.77 4.98 9.12
CA GLY A 218 11.21 4.40 7.90
C GLY A 218 9.68 4.31 7.91
N ALA A 219 9.14 3.41 7.08
CA ALA A 219 7.72 3.11 6.99
C ALA A 219 7.44 1.62 7.19
N MET A 220 6.26 1.31 7.70
CA MET A 220 5.72 -0.03 7.84
C MET A 220 4.37 -0.12 7.14
N VAL A 221 4.09 -1.28 6.58
CA VAL A 221 2.79 -1.66 6.05
C VAL A 221 2.34 -2.90 6.80
N ILE A 222 1.16 -2.84 7.39
CA ILE A 222 0.49 -3.97 8.03
C ILE A 222 -0.81 -4.25 7.27
N GLY A 223 -1.20 -5.50 7.15
CA GLY A 223 -2.39 -5.89 6.40
C GLY A 223 -2.62 -7.39 6.47
N GLY A 224 -3.57 -7.90 5.69
CA GLY A 224 -3.72 -9.34 5.52
C GLY A 224 -4.73 -10.03 6.44
N TRP A 225 -5.41 -9.28 7.31
CA TRP A 225 -6.56 -9.78 8.07
C TRP A 225 -7.80 -10.06 7.19
N GLY A 226 -7.81 -9.61 5.92
CA GLY A 226 -8.88 -9.86 4.95
C GLY A 226 -10.00 -8.83 4.97
N VAL A 227 -10.97 -8.97 4.07
CA VAL A 227 -12.21 -8.18 4.13
C VAL A 227 -13.12 -8.72 5.23
N ASP A 228 -13.93 -7.84 5.80
CA ASP A 228 -14.95 -8.18 6.81
C ASP A 228 -14.37 -8.80 8.08
N ALA A 229 -13.06 -8.64 8.28
CA ALA A 229 -12.39 -8.98 9.52
C ALA A 229 -12.95 -8.11 10.65
N ASP A 230 -13.47 -8.77 11.69
CA ASP A 230 -14.08 -8.13 12.84
C ASP A 230 -13.22 -8.35 14.07
N GLU A 231 -12.66 -7.27 14.62
CA GLU A 231 -11.94 -7.31 15.89
C GLU A 231 -12.85 -7.74 17.06
N ALA A 232 -14.17 -7.60 16.92
CA ALA A 232 -15.14 -7.98 17.95
C ALA A 232 -15.38 -9.50 18.04
N SER A 233 -14.85 -10.30 17.10
CA SER A 233 -14.93 -11.77 17.19
C SER A 233 -14.12 -12.34 18.34
N GLY A 234 -13.12 -11.60 18.84
CA GLY A 234 -12.22 -12.04 19.92
C GLY A 234 -11.15 -13.05 19.49
N ASP A 235 -11.18 -13.54 18.25
CA ASP A 235 -10.17 -14.43 17.70
C ASP A 235 -8.95 -13.61 17.23
N PRO A 236 -7.70 -14.04 17.55
CA PRO A 236 -6.51 -13.39 17.00
C PRO A 236 -6.52 -13.45 15.47
N LEU A 237 -6.54 -12.30 14.82
CA LEU A 237 -6.49 -12.21 13.37
C LEU A 237 -5.02 -12.25 12.93
N PRO A 238 -4.62 -13.24 12.12
CA PRO A 238 -3.27 -13.24 11.56
C PRO A 238 -3.16 -12.07 10.57
N PHE A 239 -2.04 -11.36 10.63
CA PHE A 239 -1.70 -10.29 9.71
C PHE A 239 -0.27 -10.46 9.21
N VAL A 240 -0.01 -9.95 8.01
CA VAL A 240 1.34 -9.81 7.47
C VAL A 240 1.81 -8.37 7.60
N TYR A 241 3.12 -8.20 7.73
CA TYR A 241 3.73 -6.89 7.71
C TYR A 241 4.93 -6.85 6.75
N ALA A 242 5.13 -5.69 6.15
CA ALA A 242 6.30 -5.32 5.36
C ALA A 242 6.80 -3.99 5.90
N GLY A 243 8.01 -3.94 6.44
CA GLY A 243 8.54 -2.77 7.13
C GLY A 243 9.94 -2.41 6.69
N THR A 244 10.33 -1.18 7.01
CA THR A 244 11.70 -0.72 6.89
C THR A 244 12.12 -0.06 8.19
N GLY A 245 13.33 -0.35 8.64
CA GLY A 245 13.91 0.15 9.88
C GLY A 245 15.36 0.58 9.68
N GLU A 246 15.88 1.46 10.53
CA GLU A 246 17.32 1.53 10.72
C GLU A 246 17.82 0.22 11.34
N ASN A 247 19.08 -0.15 11.14
CA ASN A 247 19.65 -1.30 11.85
C ASN A 247 19.37 -1.10 13.34
N ALA A 248 18.57 -1.99 13.95
CA ALA A 248 18.76 -2.27 15.37
C ALA A 248 20.23 -2.69 15.45
N THR A 249 21.09 -1.81 15.96
CA THR A 249 22.37 -2.26 16.49
C THR A 249 21.96 -3.34 17.47
N SER A 250 22.28 -4.59 17.15
CA SER A 250 22.23 -5.66 18.14
C SER A 250 22.91 -5.09 19.37
N SER A 251 22.13 -4.78 20.41
CA SER A 251 22.69 -4.44 21.70
C SER A 251 23.66 -5.58 22.03
N PRO A 252 24.94 -5.28 22.31
CA PRO A 252 25.89 -6.32 22.74
C PRO A 252 25.40 -7.04 23.99
#